data_AF-A0A964XI45-F1
#
_entry.id   AF-A0A964XI45-F1
#
_cell.length_a   1.000
_cell.length_b   1.000
_cell.length_c   1.000
_cell.angle_alpha   90.00
_cell.angle_beta   90.00
_cell.angle_gamma   90.00
#
_symmetry.space_group_name_H-M   'P 1'
#
loop_
_entity.id
_entity.type
_entity.pdbx_description
1 polymer ?
#
loop_
_entity_poly.entity_id
_entity_poly.type
_entity_poly.pdbx_seq_one_letter_code
_entity_poly.pdbx_strand_id
1 'polypeptide(L)' 'ELFRWVSFQTIGTSTVQSRACAVIARGTYIFALPGSNGAVKDGWDNVLAEQLDARNRPCNFVELMPRLKES' A
#
# COMPACT_ATOMS: atom_id res chain seq x y z
N GLU A 1 6.88 8.50 0.51
CA GLU A 1 5.85 7.46 0.27
C GLU A 1 5.08 7.21 1.57
N LEU A 2 3.78 6.92 1.46
CA LEU A 2 2.82 6.93 2.58
C LEU A 2 3.14 5.87 3.64
N PHE A 3 3.51 4.65 3.23
CA PHE A 3 3.86 3.58 4.17
C PHE A 3 4.97 4.00 5.14
N ARG A 4 6.09 4.52 4.63
CA ARG A 4 7.20 4.97 5.49
C ARG A 4 6.81 6.12 6.42
N TRP A 5 5.86 6.98 6.01
CA TRP A 5 5.34 8.05 6.87
C TRP A 5 4.49 7.50 8.01
N VAL A 6 3.56 6.57 7.71
CA VAL A 6 2.77 5.87 8.74
C VAL A 6 3.69 5.12 9.71
N SER A 7 4.63 4.32 9.19
CA SER A 7 5.58 3.58 10.03
C SER A 7 6.53 4.51 10.80
N PHE A 8 6.82 5.72 10.32
CA PHE A 8 7.60 6.67 11.11
C PHE A 8 6.87 7.08 12.40
N GLN A 9 5.53 7.17 12.36
CA GLN A 9 4.74 7.48 13.55
C GLN A 9 4.74 6.34 14.58
N THR A 10 4.94 5.08 14.15
CA THR A 10 4.94 3.90 15.02
C THR A 10 6.34 3.47 15.49
N ILE A 11 7.32 3.44 14.58
CA ILE A 11 8.68 2.91 14.83
C ILE A 11 9.81 3.94 14.65
N GLY A 12 9.46 5.20 14.39
CA GLY A 12 10.42 6.30 14.25
C GLY A 12 11.40 6.08 13.10
N THR A 13 12.66 6.45 13.34
CA THR A 13 13.75 6.37 12.35
C THR A 13 14.02 4.95 11.85
N SER A 14 13.61 3.92 12.59
CA SER A 14 13.72 2.51 12.18
C SER A 14 13.02 2.21 10.85
N THR A 15 12.03 3.03 10.47
CA THR A 15 11.35 2.96 9.16
C THR A 15 12.32 3.02 7.97
N VAL A 16 13.52 3.59 8.15
CA VAL A 16 14.56 3.65 7.10
C VAL A 16 15.00 2.26 6.62
N GLN A 17 14.86 1.24 7.46
CA GLN A 17 15.21 -0.15 7.15
C GLN A 17 14.14 -0.86 6.31
N SER A 18 12.93 -0.29 6.25
CA SER A 18 11.81 -0.83 5.49
C SER A 18 11.92 -0.46 4.01
N ARG A 19 11.83 -1.46 3.14
CA ARG A 19 11.82 -1.31 1.67
C ARG A 19 10.46 -1.71 1.08
N ALA A 20 9.38 -1.21 1.68
CA ALA A 20 8.04 -1.44 1.15
C ALA A 20 7.93 -0.84 -0.25
N CYS A 21 7.27 -1.54 -1.17
CA CYS A 21 7.06 -1.03 -2.52
C CYS A 21 5.77 -1.59 -3.12
N ALA A 22 5.29 -0.93 -4.19
CA ALA A 22 4.13 -1.36 -4.95
C ALA A 22 4.41 -1.24 -6.44
N VAL A 23 3.95 -2.21 -7.22
CA VAL A 23 4.07 -2.21 -8.69
C VAL A 23 2.80 -2.75 -9.34
N ILE A 24 2.64 -2.49 -10.63
CA ILE A 24 1.64 -3.15 -11.48
C ILE A 24 2.39 -4.08 -12.43
N ALA A 25 2.01 -5.36 -12.45
CA ALA A 25 2.55 -6.33 -13.38
C ALA A 25 1.40 -7.09 -14.05
N ARG A 26 1.33 -7.04 -15.39
CA ARG A 26 0.31 -7.72 -16.21
C ARG A 26 -1.14 -7.44 -15.74
N GLY A 27 -1.43 -6.20 -15.36
CA GLY A 27 -2.74 -5.80 -14.85
C GLY A 27 -3.04 -6.24 -13.41
N THR A 28 -2.01 -6.63 -12.64
CA THR A 28 -2.15 -7.04 -11.23
C THR A 28 -1.34 -6.10 -10.35
N TYR A 29 -1.97 -5.55 -9.31
CA TYR A 29 -1.25 -4.84 -8.26
C TYR A 29 -0.44 -5.82 -7.41
N ILE A 30 0.81 -5.50 -7.15
CA ILE A 30 1.70 -6.26 -6.27
C ILE A 30 2.21 -5.29 -5.20
N PHE A 31 1.96 -5.61 -3.94
CA PHE A 31 2.43 -4.86 -2.78
C PHE A 31 3.43 -5.71 -2.00
N ALA A 32 4.67 -5.24 -1.88
CA ALA A 32 5.69 -5.86 -1.06
C ALA A 32 5.79 -5.09 0.27
N LEU A 33 5.48 -5.76 1.37
CA LEU A 33 5.54 -5.19 2.72
C LEU A 33 6.69 -5.83 3.53
N PRO A 34 7.21 -5.13 4.56
CA PRO A 34 8.20 -5.71 5.47
C PRO A 34 7.62 -6.92 6.25
N GLY A 35 8.48 -7.86 6.63
CA GLY A 35 8.06 -9.13 7.24
C GLY A 35 7.55 -9.06 8.68
N SER A 36 7.55 -7.89 9.33
CA SER A 36 7.04 -7.78 10.70
C SER A 36 5.51 -7.66 10.72
N ASN A 37 4.86 -8.30 11.69
CA ASN A 37 3.39 -8.23 11.83
C ASN A 37 2.89 -6.79 11.98
N GLY A 38 3.65 -5.93 12.69
CA GLY A 38 3.32 -4.51 12.83
C GLY A 38 3.35 -3.77 11.49
N ALA A 39 4.37 -3.99 10.66
CA ALA A 39 4.44 -3.38 9.34
C ALA A 39 3.32 -3.85 8.41
N VAL A 40 2.97 -5.13 8.44
CA VAL A 40 1.84 -5.66 7.66
C VAL A 40 0.52 -5.03 8.12
N LYS A 41 0.31 -4.92 9.44
CA LYS A 41 -0.86 -4.26 10.02
C LYS A 41 -0.92 -2.78 9.62
N ASP A 42 0.18 -2.04 9.74
CA ASP A 42 0.27 -0.62 9.38
C ASP A 42 -0.07 -0.41 7.90
N GLY A 43 0.50 -1.24 7.01
CA GLY A 43 0.23 -1.18 5.58
C GLY A 43 -1.21 -1.56 5.22
N TRP A 44 -1.80 -2.53 5.91
CA TRP A 44 -3.19 -2.92 5.70
C TRP A 44 -4.16 -1.85 6.18
N ASP A 45 -4.12 -1.52 7.47
CA ASP A 45 -5.14 -0.68 8.11
C ASP A 45 -5.11 0.77 7.65
N ASN A 46 -3.92 1.32 7.33
CA ASN A 46 -3.77 2.74 7.01
C ASN A 46 -3.61 3.02 5.51
N VAL A 47 -3.57 1.98 4.66
CA VAL A 47 -3.38 2.17 3.21
C VAL A 47 -4.23 1.21 2.40
N LEU A 48 -3.97 -0.10 2.49
CA LEU A 48 -4.53 -1.06 1.54
C LEU A 48 -6.02 -1.30 1.76
N ALA A 49 -6.49 -1.34 3.01
CA ALA A 49 -7.90 -1.57 3.30
C ALA A 49 -8.80 -0.46 2.70
N GLU A 50 -8.40 0.80 2.85
CA GLU A 50 -9.12 1.93 2.25
C GLU A 50 -9.02 1.93 0.72
N GLN A 51 -7.84 1.67 0.16
CA GLN A 51 -7.64 1.71 -1.30
C GLN A 51 -8.24 0.49 -2.03
N LEU A 52 -8.43 -0.63 -1.35
CA LEU A 52 -9.08 -1.83 -1.89
C LEU A 52 -10.60 -1.85 -1.59
N ASP A 53 -11.13 -0.85 -0.90
CA ASP A 53 -12.57 -0.66 -0.75
C ASP A 53 -13.11 0.18 -1.91
N ALA A 54 -13.98 -0.41 -2.74
CA ALA A 54 -14.62 0.27 -3.86
C ALA A 54 -15.51 1.45 -3.47
N ARG A 55 -15.87 1.58 -2.18
CA ARG A 55 -16.66 2.69 -1.65
C ARG A 55 -15.80 3.91 -1.31
N ASN A 56 -14.48 3.72 -1.23
CA ASN A 56 -13.56 4.81 -0.87
C ASN A 56 -13.51 5.87 -1.97
N ARG A 57 -13.54 7.13 -1.56
CA ARG A 57 -13.61 8.32 -2.44
C ARG A 57 -12.48 9.28 -2.08
N PRO A 58 -12.00 10.14 -3.00
CA PRO A 58 -12.52 10.37 -4.36
C PRO A 58 -12.07 9.34 -5.40
N CYS A 59 -11.13 8.46 -5.06
CA CYS A 59 -10.63 7.39 -5.93
C CYS A 59 -10.09 6.22 -5.10
N ASN A 60 -10.01 5.04 -5.72
CA ASN A 60 -9.46 3.83 -5.12
C ASN A 60 -8.85 2.89 -6.18
N PHE A 61 -8.14 1.85 -5.76
CA PHE A 61 -7.52 0.89 -6.68
C PHE A 61 -8.56 0.10 -7.47
N VAL A 62 -9.71 -0.22 -6.88
CA VAL A 62 -10.77 -1.03 -7.52
C VAL A 62 -11.32 -0.30 -8.75
N GLU A 63 -11.53 1.01 -8.66
CA GLU A 63 -11.95 1.85 -9.79
C GLU A 63 -10.91 1.89 -10.93
N LEU A 64 -9.62 1.76 -10.59
CA LEU A 64 -8.52 1.77 -11.55
C LEU A 64 -8.25 0.40 -12.16
N MET A 65 -8.68 -0.71 -11.53
CA MET A 65 -8.42 -2.08 -11.99
C MET A 65 -8.75 -2.34 -13.47
N PRO A 66 -9.88 -1.87 -14.03
CA PRO A 66 -10.20 -2.08 -15.45
C PRO A 66 -9.15 -1.50 -16.41
N ARG A 67 -8.42 -0.48 -15.96
CA ARG A 67 -7.49 0.31 -16.78
C ARG A 67 -6.04 -0.16 -16.67
N LEU A 68 -5.73 -1.15 -15.83
CA LEU A 68 -4.34 -1.57 -15.55
C LEU A 68 -3.64 -2.29 -16.71
N LYS A 69 -4.38 -2.63 -17.77
CA LYS A 69 -3.85 -3.22 -19.00
C LYS A 69 -3.84 -2.23 -20.17
N GLU A 70 -4.26 -0.99 -19.93
CA GLU A 70 -4.11 0.11 -20.89
C GLU A 70 -2.62 0.51 -20.88
N SER A 71 -1.84 -0.09 -21.79
CA SER A 71 -0.42 0.21 -22.02
C SER A 71 -0.24 1.11 -23.23
#